data_AF-A0A386TB75-F1
#
_entry.id   AF-A0A386TB75-F1
#
_cell.length_a   1.000
_cell.length_b   1.000
_cell.length_c   1.000
_cell.angle_alpha   90.00
_cell.angle_beta   90.00
_cell.angle_gamma   90.00
#
_symmetry.space_group_name_H-M   'P 1'
#
loop_
_entity.id
_entity.type
_entity.pdbx_description
1 polymer ?
#
loop_
_entity_poly.entity_id
_entity_poly.type
_entity_poly.pdbx_seq_one_letter_code
_entity_poly.pdbx_strand_id
1 'polypeptide(L)'
;MKLTFPDLDSAIAAAKDAGFSIGAPHRNEPIGLMHGSFHIAKWRSLHRCDRKLCHAVIHQSYPGEVTVVLQATCPKVPATALCAAAVAASPKEVA
;
A
#
# COMPACT_ATOMS: atom_id res chain seq x y z
N MET A 1 7.84 2.83 6.97
CA MET A 1 7.57 4.21 6.49
C MET A 1 6.07 4.35 6.24
N LYS A 2 5.47 5.53 6.47
CA LYS A 2 4.03 5.76 6.25
C LYS A 2 3.85 6.81 5.16
N LEU A 3 2.95 6.54 4.22
CA LEU A 3 2.57 7.42 3.12
C LEU A 3 1.06 7.64 3.18
N THR A 4 0.59 8.83 2.83
CA THR A 4 -0.83 9.16 2.82
C THR A 4 -1.28 9.50 1.41
N PHE A 5 -2.47 9.02 1.06
CA PHE A 5 -3.13 9.26 -0.22
C PHE A 5 -4.55 9.79 0.02
N PRO A 6 -5.05 10.67 -0.86
CA PRO A 6 -6.38 11.26 -0.72
C PRO A 6 -7.49 10.22 -0.90
N ASP A 7 -7.27 9.22 -1.74
CA ASP A 7 -8.24 8.19 -2.06
C ASP A 7 -7.58 6.83 -2.29
N LEU A 8 -8.41 5.77 -2.26
CA LEU A 8 -7.94 4.39 -2.40
C LEU A 8 -7.48 4.08 -3.82
N ASP A 9 -8.14 4.67 -4.83
CA ASP A 9 -7.81 4.43 -6.22
C ASP A 9 -6.42 5.00 -6.58
N SER A 10 -6.07 6.18 -6.07
CA SER A 10 -4.75 6.80 -6.16
C SER A 10 -3.68 5.94 -5.50
N ALA A 11 -3.94 5.41 -4.29
CA ALA A 11 -3.00 4.51 -3.61
C ALA A 11 -2.80 3.19 -4.40
N ILE A 12 -3.88 2.63 -4.95
CA ILE A 12 -3.85 1.42 -5.77
C ILE A 12 -3.11 1.67 -7.09
N ALA A 13 -3.37 2.79 -7.76
CA ALA A 13 -2.71 3.16 -9.00
C ALA A 13 -1.20 3.34 -8.79
N ALA A 14 -0.81 4.10 -7.75
CA ALA A 14 0.59 4.28 -7.37
C ALA A 14 1.28 2.95 -7.04
N ALA A 15 0.60 2.06 -6.31
CA ALA A 15 1.14 0.75 -6.00
C ALA A 15 1.33 -0.12 -7.26
N LYS A 16 0.37 -0.11 -8.20
CA LYS A 16 0.51 -0.84 -9.48
C LYS A 16 1.65 -0.30 -10.33
N ASP A 17 1.76 1.02 -10.44
CA ASP A 17 2.82 1.68 -11.22
C ASP A 17 4.21 1.38 -10.63
N ALA A 18 4.32 1.33 -9.31
CA ALA A 18 5.52 0.89 -8.59
C ALA A 18 5.78 -0.64 -8.66
N GLY A 19 4.95 -1.41 -9.39
CA GLY A 19 5.14 -2.86 -9.60
C GLY A 19 4.66 -3.75 -8.44
N PHE A 20 3.75 -3.26 -7.60
CA PHE A 20 3.13 -4.07 -6.56
C PHE A 20 1.90 -4.82 -7.06
N SER A 21 1.85 -6.10 -6.70
CA SER A 21 0.62 -6.88 -6.64
C SER A 21 -0.20 -6.48 -5.43
N ILE A 22 -1.51 -6.36 -5.63
CA ILE A 22 -2.46 -5.82 -4.67
C ILE A 22 -3.45 -6.92 -4.28
N GLY A 23 -3.65 -7.09 -2.98
CA GLY A 23 -4.65 -8.01 -2.46
C GLY A 23 -6.08 -7.55 -2.73
N ALA A 24 -7.01 -8.52 -2.71
CA ALA A 24 -8.42 -8.22 -2.91
C ALA A 24 -8.93 -7.23 -1.82
N PRO A 25 -9.47 -6.06 -2.22
CA PRO A 25 -9.95 -5.06 -1.28
C PRO A 25 -11.21 -5.54 -0.54
N HIS A 26 -11.34 -5.13 0.73
CA HIS A 26 -12.54 -5.34 1.52
C HIS A 26 -12.79 -4.13 2.42
N ARG A 27 -14.06 -3.81 2.67
CA ARG A 27 -14.46 -2.64 3.45
C ARG A 27 -13.87 -2.71 4.87
N ASN A 28 -13.28 -1.61 5.32
CA ASN A 28 -12.66 -1.43 6.64
C ASN A 28 -11.58 -2.47 6.99
N GLU A 29 -11.04 -3.17 5.99
CA GLU A 29 -9.93 -4.09 6.19
C GLU A 29 -8.66 -3.54 5.54
N PRO A 30 -7.48 -3.80 6.13
CA PRO A 30 -6.23 -3.51 5.46
C PRO A 30 -6.09 -4.30 4.15
N ILE A 31 -5.23 -3.84 3.25
CA ILE A 31 -4.92 -4.54 2.00
C ILE A 31 -3.42 -4.81 1.96
N GLY A 32 -3.05 -6.07 1.73
CA GLY A 32 -1.65 -6.47 1.59
C GLY A 32 -1.12 -6.13 0.19
N LEU A 33 0.13 -5.65 0.14
CA LEU A 33 0.87 -5.37 -1.08
C LEU A 33 2.17 -6.18 -1.11
N MET A 34 2.50 -6.77 -2.26
CA MET A 34 3.78 -7.42 -2.50
C MET A 34 4.32 -7.03 -3.88
N HIS A 35 5.56 -6.56 -3.93
CA HIS A 35 6.26 -6.27 -5.17
C HIS A 35 6.48 -7.53 -6.00
N GLY A 36 6.21 -7.46 -7.31
CA GLY A 36 6.30 -8.59 -8.23
C GLY A 36 4.91 -9.14 -8.60
N SER A 37 4.87 -10.38 -9.09
CA SER A 37 3.64 -11.06 -9.53
C SER A 37 3.14 -12.03 -8.46
N PHE A 38 2.21 -11.57 -7.62
CA PHE A 38 1.65 -12.36 -6.52
C PHE A 38 0.13 -12.27 -6.52
N HIS A 39 -0.54 -13.40 -6.29
CA HIS A 39 -1.96 -13.40 -5.98
C HIS A 39 -2.14 -13.34 -4.47
N ILE A 40 -2.62 -12.20 -3.97
CA ILE A 40 -2.82 -11.96 -2.54
C ILE A 40 -4.32 -12.07 -2.23
N ALA A 41 -4.69 -13.00 -1.35
CA ALA A 41 -6.06 -13.15 -0.89
C ALA A 41 -6.52 -11.95 -0.04
N LYS A 42 -7.82 -11.88 0.29
CA LYS A 42 -8.37 -10.87 1.21
C LYS A 42 -7.61 -10.91 2.54
N TRP A 43 -7.40 -9.76 3.16
CA TRP A 43 -6.59 -9.66 4.37
C TRP A 43 -7.08 -10.53 5.53
N ARG A 44 -8.41 -10.60 5.75
CA ARG A 44 -9.03 -11.54 6.72
C ARG A 44 -8.66 -13.00 6.48
N SER A 45 -8.44 -13.40 5.22
CA SER A 45 -8.11 -14.77 4.82
C SER A 45 -6.62 -15.09 4.92
N LEU A 46 -5.75 -14.07 5.01
CA LEU A 46 -4.31 -14.28 5.18
C LEU A 46 -3.99 -14.69 6.62
N HIS A 47 -3.14 -15.70 6.78
CA HIS A 47 -2.60 -16.05 8.09
C HIS A 47 -1.68 -14.94 8.60
N ARG A 48 -1.48 -14.90 9.93
CA ARG A 48 -0.58 -13.90 10.56
C ARG A 48 0.83 -13.94 9.99
N CYS A 49 1.30 -15.11 9.56
CA CYS A 49 2.61 -15.27 8.94
C CYS A 49 2.66 -14.62 7.55
N ASP A 50 1.64 -14.85 6.72
CA ASP A 50 1.57 -14.29 5.36
C ASP A 50 1.46 -12.76 5.37
N ARG A 51 0.76 -12.20 6.34
CA ARG A 51 0.67 -10.73 6.52
C ARG A 51 2.02 -10.07 6.79
N LYS A 52 2.99 -10.81 7.38
CA LYS A 52 4.36 -10.34 7.59
C LYS A 52 5.21 -10.42 6.33
N LEU A 53 4.81 -11.23 5.34
CA LEU A 53 5.47 -11.31 4.05
C LEU A 53 5.08 -10.15 3.12
N CYS A 54 3.96 -9.46 3.41
CA CYS A 54 3.58 -8.26 2.69
C CYS A 54 4.63 -7.17 2.84
N HIS A 55 5.07 -6.61 1.72
CA HIS A 55 6.05 -5.52 1.68
C HIS A 55 5.42 -4.18 2.06
N ALA A 56 4.13 -4.01 1.82
CA ALA A 56 3.38 -2.85 2.27
C ALA A 56 1.94 -3.22 2.63
N VAL A 57 1.29 -2.36 3.40
CA VAL A 57 -0.10 -2.54 3.83
C VAL A 57 -0.85 -1.24 3.64
N ILE A 58 -1.94 -1.27 2.90
CA ILE A 58 -2.86 -0.14 2.77
C ILE A 58 -3.88 -0.21 3.91
N HIS A 59 -4.02 0.87 4.64
CA HIS A 59 -5.06 1.09 5.63
C HIS A 59 -6.00 2.18 5.13
N GLN A 60 -7.27 1.85 5.01
CA GLN A 60 -8.31 2.83 4.70
C GLN A 60 -8.94 3.31 6.01
N SER A 61 -8.84 4.60 6.30
CA SER A 61 -9.59 5.25 7.37
C SER A 61 -10.90 5.80 6.82
N TYR A 62 -12.02 5.54 7.50
CA TYR A 62 -13.31 6.11 7.15
C TYR A 62 -13.62 7.30 8.08
N PRO A 63 -13.93 8.50 7.56
CA PRO A 63 -13.99 8.92 6.16
C PRO A 63 -12.70 9.64 5.71
N GLY A 64 -12.05 9.17 4.63
CA GLY A 64 -11.32 10.06 3.72
C GLY A 64 -9.80 10.06 3.70
N GLU A 65 -9.10 9.15 4.39
CA GLU A 65 -7.64 9.06 4.25
C GLU A 65 -7.17 7.62 4.08
N VAL A 66 -6.29 7.42 3.11
CA VAL A 66 -5.67 6.12 2.83
C VAL A 66 -4.21 6.18 3.22
N THR A 67 -3.82 5.36 4.19
CA THR A 67 -2.43 5.28 4.66
C THR A 67 -1.78 4.02 4.10
N VAL A 68 -0.68 4.16 3.38
CA VAL A 68 0.16 3.03 2.96
C VAL A 68 1.35 2.93 3.91
N VAL A 69 1.45 1.79 4.60
CA VAL A 69 2.55 1.47 5.51
C VAL A 69 3.52 0.55 4.80
N LEU A 70 4.68 1.09 4.43
CA LEU A 70 5.80 0.31 3.89
C LEU A 70 6.54 -0.40 5.04
N GLN A 71 6.69 -1.72 4.90
CA GLN A 71 7.47 -2.56 5.82
C GLN A 71 8.97 -2.53 5.46
N ALA A 72 9.83 -2.91 6.41
CA ALA A 72 11.27 -2.97 6.22
C ALA A 72 11.72 -4.01 5.17
N THR A 73 10.85 -4.98 4.87
CA THR A 73 11.08 -6.00 3.84
C THR A 73 10.88 -5.47 2.42
N CYS A 74 10.35 -4.26 2.26
CA CYS A 74 10.06 -3.67 0.95
C CYS A 74 11.35 -3.37 0.17
N PRO A 75 11.45 -3.78 -1.10
CA PRO A 75 12.60 -3.41 -1.93
C PRO A 75 12.69 -1.89 -2.11
N LYS A 76 13.91 -1.35 -2.20
CA LYS A 76 14.16 0.10 -2.22
C LYS A 76 13.60 0.79 -3.46
N VAL A 77 13.74 0.16 -4.64
CA VAL A 77 13.25 0.70 -5.92
C VAL A 77 11.74 0.99 -5.90
N PRO A 78 10.88 -0.01 -5.61
CA PRO A 78 9.44 0.22 -5.58
C PRO A 78 9.01 1.08 -4.39
N ALA A 79 9.75 1.07 -3.27
CA ALA A 79 9.51 2.00 -2.16
C ALA A 79 9.70 3.46 -2.60
N THR A 80 10.79 3.78 -3.32
CA THR A 80 11.04 5.13 -3.83
C THR A 80 9.97 5.58 -4.82
N ALA A 81 9.52 4.69 -5.72
CA ALA A 81 8.43 4.98 -6.66
C ALA A 81 7.12 5.32 -5.93
N LEU A 82 6.77 4.52 -4.91
CA LEU A 82 5.57 4.76 -4.10
C LEU A 82 5.66 6.06 -3.29
N CYS A 83 6.86 6.40 -2.79
CA CYS A 83 7.11 7.69 -2.15
C CYS A 83 6.95 8.86 -3.11
N ALA A 84 7.53 8.78 -4.32
CA ALA A 84 7.39 9.81 -5.34
C ALA A 84 5.92 10.01 -5.74
N ALA A 85 5.17 8.91 -5.90
CA ALA A 85 3.75 8.94 -6.19
C ALA A 85 2.91 9.52 -5.04
N ALA A 86 3.26 9.22 -3.79
CA ALA A 86 2.60 9.83 -2.62
C ALA A 86 2.82 11.34 -2.55
N VAL A 87 4.05 11.82 -2.85
CA VAL A 87 4.36 13.25 -2.93
C VAL A 87 3.61 13.93 -4.07
N ALA A 88 3.45 13.25 -5.22
CA ALA A 88 2.65 13.77 -6.33
C ALA A 88 1.14 13.82 -6.03
N ALA A 89 0.61 12.82 -5.31
CA ALA A 89 -0.80 12.70 -4.97
C ALA A 89 -1.22 13.53 -3.74
N SER A 90 -0.28 13.87 -2.87
CA SER A 90 -0.49 14.76 -1.73
C SER A 90 0.54 15.90 -1.78
N PRO A 91 0.19 17.09 -2.31
CA PRO A 91 1.09 18.24 -2.31
C PRO A 91 1.27 18.87 -0.91
N LYS A 92 1.14 18.10 0.18
CA LYS A 92 1.43 18.57 1.53
C LYS A 92 2.86 18.19 1.90
N GLU A 93 3.71 19.21 1.77
CA GLU A 93 4.96 19.47 2.50
C GLU A 93 5.28 18.50 3.62
N VAL A 94 6.49 17.95 3.57
CA VAL A 94 7.27 17.72 4.80
C VAL A 94 8.53 18.57 4.65
N ALA A 95 8.54 19.67 5.39
CA ALA A 95 9.68 20.53 5.68
C ALA A 95 10.77 19.80 6.49
#